data_AF-A0AAE0LWW9-F1
#
_entry.id   AF-A0AAE0LWW9-F1
#
_cell.length_a   1.000
_cell.length_b   1.000
_cell.length_c   1.000
_cell.angle_alpha   90.00
_cell.angle_beta   90.00
_cell.angle_gamma   90.00
#
_symmetry.space_group_name_H-M   'P 1'
#
loop_
_entity.id
_entity.type
_entity.pdbx_description
1 polymer ?
#
loop_
_entity_poly.entity_id
_entity_poly.type
_entity_poly.pdbx_seq_one_letter_code
_entity_poly.pdbx_strand_id
1 'polypeptide(L)'
;MLGFKFIAATAILAGGVFGEGIHLLNCRPFGGAGSPQTWYSVVAYCANDADCSTLSYVLPTQDTCIVSTSSTPESFHTWEGGQQSCTFPSGVTFNWNIPGNAQSQPDFSSVGGGWNDFRSFSGFKDNKVNGAGLGSHSCTKIYYYI
;
A
#
# COMPACT_ATOMS: atom_id res chain seq x y z
N MET A 1 -48.29 -17.84 -28.85
CA MET A 1 -47.33 -16.73 -28.92
C MET A 1 -46.71 -16.56 -27.54
N LEU A 2 -45.40 -16.81 -27.44
CA LEU A 2 -44.59 -16.71 -26.21
C LEU A 2 -44.45 -15.23 -25.79
N GLY A 3 -44.84 -14.91 -24.56
CA GLY A 3 -44.55 -13.60 -23.95
C GLY A 3 -43.29 -13.69 -23.10
N PHE A 4 -42.15 -13.22 -23.63
CA PHE A 4 -40.92 -13.03 -22.86
C PHE A 4 -41.11 -11.86 -21.89
N LYS A 5 -41.15 -12.14 -20.59
CA LYS A 5 -40.97 -11.11 -19.56
C LYS A 5 -39.47 -10.91 -19.34
N PHE A 6 -38.94 -9.81 -19.84
CA PHE A 6 -37.62 -9.31 -19.43
C PHE A 6 -37.71 -8.85 -17.97
N ILE A 7 -37.06 -9.57 -17.07
CA ILE A 7 -36.77 -9.04 -15.73
C ILE A 7 -35.53 -8.15 -15.90
N ALA A 8 -35.72 -6.85 -15.77
CA ALA A 8 -34.62 -5.91 -15.70
C ALA A 8 -33.79 -6.22 -14.45
N ALA A 9 -32.53 -6.62 -14.64
CA ALA A 9 -31.58 -6.74 -13.57
C ALA A 9 -31.25 -5.32 -13.07
N THR A 10 -31.71 -4.97 -11.87
CA THR A 10 -31.23 -3.80 -11.15
C THR A 10 -29.75 -4.02 -10.88
N ALA A 11 -28.88 -3.31 -11.60
CA ALA A 11 -27.49 -3.18 -11.22
C ALA A 11 -27.46 -2.43 -9.88
N ILE A 12 -27.23 -3.16 -8.78
CA ILE A 12 -26.78 -2.55 -7.54
C ILE A 12 -25.39 -2.02 -7.87
N LEU A 13 -25.29 -0.71 -8.10
CA LEU A 13 -24.02 -0.01 -7.99
C LEU A 13 -23.60 -0.19 -6.54
N ALA A 14 -22.74 -1.19 -6.28
CA ALA A 14 -21.96 -1.24 -5.07
C ALA A 14 -21.08 0.01 -5.09
N GLY A 15 -21.60 1.12 -4.56
CA GLY A 15 -20.77 2.21 -4.10
C GLY A 15 -19.86 1.61 -3.04
N GLY A 16 -18.64 1.27 -3.46
CA GLY A 16 -17.66 0.65 -2.60
C GLY A 16 -17.49 1.53 -1.37
N VAL A 17 -17.82 0.99 -0.21
CA VAL A 17 -17.22 1.46 1.03
C VAL A 17 -15.77 1.03 0.87
N PHE A 18 -14.94 1.87 0.27
CA PHE A 18 -13.52 1.57 0.20
C PHE A 18 -13.06 1.50 1.65
N GLY A 19 -12.72 0.28 2.09
CA GLY A 19 -12.17 0.06 3.41
C GLY A 19 -10.88 0.86 3.56
N GLU A 20 -10.47 1.09 4.79
CA GLU A 20 -9.14 1.62 5.03
C GLU A 20 -8.06 0.57 4.75
N GLY A 21 -6.88 1.03 4.38
CA GLY A 21 -5.75 0.16 4.04
C GLY A 21 -4.43 0.67 4.61
N ILE A 22 -3.53 -0.27 4.91
CA ILE A 22 -2.12 0.02 5.17
C ILE A 22 -1.29 -0.51 4.01
N HIS A 23 -0.36 0.30 3.49
CA HIS A 23 0.42 -0.04 2.31
C HIS A 23 1.91 0.10 2.59
N LEU A 24 2.68 -0.91 2.16
CA LEU A 24 4.14 -0.90 2.22
C LEU A 24 4.63 -0.50 0.85
N LEU A 25 5.27 0.65 0.78
CA LEU A 25 5.56 1.38 -0.44
C LEU A 25 7.06 1.59 -0.63
N ASN A 26 7.52 1.40 -1.86
CA ASN A 26 8.84 1.82 -2.31
C ASN A 26 8.70 3.06 -3.20
N CYS A 27 9.31 4.18 -2.80
CA CYS A 27 9.15 5.46 -3.45
C CYS A 27 10.44 5.90 -4.15
N ARG A 28 10.31 6.15 -5.45
CA ARG A 28 11.37 6.64 -6.32
C ARG A 28 11.23 8.15 -6.52
N PRO A 29 12.31 8.92 -6.47
CA PRO A 29 12.25 10.33 -6.81
C PRO A 29 11.89 10.49 -8.30
N PHE A 30 11.13 11.54 -8.66
CA PHE A 30 10.75 11.79 -10.06
C PHE A 30 11.94 12.07 -11.00
N GLY A 31 13.16 12.23 -10.46
CA GLY A 31 14.38 12.51 -11.22
C GLY A 31 14.49 13.99 -11.63
N GLY A 32 15.70 14.53 -11.58
CA GLY A 32 16.00 15.90 -12.01
C GLY A 32 17.48 16.22 -11.84
N ALA A 33 18.10 16.88 -12.82
CA ALA A 33 19.51 17.27 -12.74
C ALA A 33 19.74 18.16 -11.50
N GLY A 34 20.72 17.80 -10.66
CA GLY A 34 21.13 18.60 -9.49
C GLY A 34 20.29 18.42 -8.22
N SER A 35 19.27 17.56 -8.20
CA SER A 35 18.53 17.25 -6.96
C SER A 35 19.05 15.97 -6.30
N PRO A 36 19.29 15.96 -4.96
CA PRO A 36 19.61 14.73 -4.25
C PRO A 36 18.47 13.72 -4.47
N GLN A 37 18.83 12.56 -4.97
CA GLN A 37 17.88 11.47 -5.23
C GLN A 37 17.83 10.62 -3.97
N THR A 38 16.69 10.60 -3.30
CA THR A 38 16.47 9.77 -2.12
C THR A 38 15.36 8.77 -2.39
N TRP A 39 15.66 7.49 -2.19
CA TRP A 39 14.71 6.41 -2.25
C TRP A 39 14.14 6.19 -0.85
N TYR A 40 12.82 6.14 -0.76
CA TYR A 40 12.12 5.95 0.50
C TYR A 40 11.43 4.59 0.52
N SER A 41 11.45 3.96 1.69
CA SER A 41 10.54 2.85 2.01
C SER A 41 9.60 3.33 3.09
N VAL A 42 8.30 3.34 2.84
CA VAL A 42 7.31 3.91 3.75
C VAL A 42 6.15 2.96 3.99
N VAL A 43 5.58 3.06 5.19
CA VAL A 43 4.27 2.50 5.51
C VAL A 43 3.27 3.66 5.44
N ALA A 44 2.22 3.50 4.65
CA ALA A 44 1.19 4.50 4.44
C ALA A 44 -0.15 4.00 4.94
N TYR A 45 -0.90 4.88 5.62
CA TYR A 45 -2.31 4.68 5.92
C TYR A 45 -3.17 5.43 4.90
N CYS A 46 -4.20 4.76 4.41
CA CYS A 46 -5.23 5.37 3.58
C CYS A 46 -6.60 5.06 4.17
N ALA A 47 -7.30 6.10 4.63
CA ALA A 47 -8.68 5.96 5.10
C ALA A 47 -9.63 5.42 4.01
N ASN A 48 -9.29 5.69 2.75
CA ASN A 48 -9.86 5.07 1.56
C ASN A 48 -8.72 4.34 0.82
N ASP A 49 -8.69 3.02 0.88
CA ASP A 49 -7.65 2.16 0.29
C ASP A 49 -7.32 2.49 -1.19
N ALA A 50 -8.33 2.91 -1.96
CA ALA A 50 -8.13 3.24 -3.37
C ALA A 50 -7.20 4.46 -3.59
N ASP A 51 -7.12 5.37 -2.62
CA ASP A 51 -6.25 6.55 -2.70
C ASP A 51 -4.78 6.12 -2.73
N CYS A 52 -4.41 5.07 -1.98
CA CYS A 52 -3.06 4.51 -1.98
C CYS A 52 -2.68 3.79 -3.28
N SER A 53 -3.61 3.69 -4.24
CA SER A 53 -3.38 3.16 -5.59
C SER A 53 -3.38 4.26 -6.67
N THR A 54 -3.40 5.54 -6.26
CA THR A 54 -3.55 6.69 -7.17
C THR A 54 -2.33 7.60 -7.08
N LEU A 55 -1.52 7.69 -8.13
CA LEU A 55 -0.27 8.47 -8.11
C LEU A 55 -0.48 9.98 -7.85
N SER A 56 -1.63 10.52 -8.23
CA SER A 56 -1.99 11.93 -7.95
C SER A 56 -2.41 12.17 -6.50
N TYR A 57 -2.69 11.11 -5.73
CA TYR A 57 -2.91 11.22 -4.30
C TYR A 57 -1.55 11.31 -3.61
N VAL A 58 -1.31 12.44 -2.93
CA VAL A 58 -0.08 12.66 -2.17
C VAL A 58 -0.33 12.30 -0.72
N LEU A 59 0.45 11.36 -0.20
CA LEU A 59 0.32 10.88 1.17
C LEU A 59 0.50 12.02 2.19
N PRO A 60 -0.45 12.21 3.11
CA PRO A 60 -0.27 13.11 4.24
C PRO A 60 0.88 12.66 5.13
N THR A 61 1.66 13.61 5.66
CA THR A 61 2.77 13.30 6.56
C THR A 61 2.33 12.54 7.82
N GLN A 62 1.14 12.86 8.36
CA GLN A 62 0.60 12.21 9.55
C GLN A 62 0.24 10.73 9.32
N ASP A 63 -0.05 10.38 8.06
CA ASP A 63 -0.45 9.04 7.64
C ASP A 63 0.71 8.29 6.95
N THR A 64 1.94 8.78 7.12
CA THR A 64 3.14 8.20 6.55
C THR A 64 4.16 7.91 7.63
N CYS A 65 4.67 6.69 7.67
CA CYS A 65 5.79 6.29 8.49
C CYS A 65 6.98 5.93 7.60
N ILE A 66 8.08 6.67 7.72
CA ILE A 66 9.32 6.40 6.96
C ILE A 66 10.09 5.28 7.65
N VAL A 67 10.23 4.14 6.97
CA VAL A 67 10.97 2.98 7.48
C VAL A 67 12.46 3.13 7.20
N SER A 68 12.80 3.54 5.98
CA SER A 68 14.19 3.74 5.58
C SER A 68 14.33 4.76 4.46
N THR A 69 15.54 5.30 4.35
CA THR A 69 15.96 6.22 3.30
C THR A 69 17.28 5.75 2.72
N SER A 70 17.46 5.85 1.40
CA SER A 70 18.72 5.53 0.72
C SER A 70 19.07 6.59 -0.31
N SER A 71 20.36 6.93 -0.44
CA SER A 71 20.89 7.71 -1.57
C SER A 71 21.38 6.82 -2.72
N THR A 72 21.35 5.50 -2.54
CA THR A 72 21.72 4.53 -3.58
C THR A 72 20.49 4.24 -4.44
N PRO A 73 20.61 4.33 -5.77
CA PRO A 73 19.48 4.04 -6.65
C PRO A 73 18.87 2.66 -6.42
N GLU A 74 17.53 2.61 -6.33
CA GLU A 74 16.75 1.38 -6.19
C GLU A 74 17.07 0.55 -4.93
N SER A 75 17.69 1.17 -3.94
CA SER A 75 17.95 0.55 -2.64
C SER A 75 16.79 0.83 -1.69
N PHE A 76 16.00 -0.21 -1.44
CA PHE A 76 14.82 -0.17 -0.57
C PHE A 76 14.98 -1.08 0.64
N HIS A 77 14.09 -0.88 1.62
CA HIS A 77 13.93 -1.73 2.78
C HIS A 77 13.53 -3.16 2.40
N THR A 78 14.01 -4.14 3.15
CA THR A 78 13.56 -5.53 3.03
C THR A 78 12.32 -5.75 3.90
N TRP A 79 11.17 -5.92 3.25
CA TRP A 79 9.87 -6.05 3.91
C TRP A 79 9.65 -7.45 4.51
N GLU A 80 10.28 -8.46 3.93
CA GLU A 80 10.11 -9.88 4.24
C GLU A 80 11.10 -10.38 5.31
N GLY A 81 10.82 -11.56 5.87
CA GLY A 81 11.78 -12.32 6.68
C GLY A 81 11.55 -12.28 8.20
N GLY A 82 10.43 -11.74 8.66
CA GLY A 82 10.05 -11.75 10.07
C GLY A 82 9.11 -10.62 10.46
N GLN A 83 8.91 -10.48 11.77
CA GLN A 83 8.12 -9.40 12.35
C GLN A 83 8.89 -8.08 12.31
N GLN A 84 8.22 -7.02 11.88
CA GLN A 84 8.75 -5.66 11.80
C GLN A 84 7.64 -4.65 12.16
N SER A 85 8.00 -3.38 12.34
CA SER A 85 7.04 -2.34 12.71
C SER A 85 7.46 -0.93 12.28
N CYS A 86 6.49 -0.01 12.27
CA CYS A 86 6.68 1.40 12.01
C CYS A 86 5.67 2.22 12.83
N THR A 87 6.14 3.28 13.49
CA THR A 87 5.31 4.18 14.30
C THR A 87 5.01 5.46 13.55
N PHE A 88 3.73 5.69 13.26
CA PHE A 88 3.27 6.92 12.61
C PHE A 88 3.46 8.14 13.52
N PRO A 89 3.52 9.36 12.95
CA PRO A 89 3.59 10.60 13.75
C PRO A 89 2.45 10.76 14.77
N SER A 90 1.29 10.12 14.53
CA SER A 90 0.17 10.06 15.47
C SER A 90 0.46 9.26 16.75
N GLY A 91 1.55 8.48 16.79
CA GLY A 91 1.92 7.57 17.87
C GLY A 91 1.40 6.15 17.71
N VAL A 92 0.57 5.88 16.70
CA VAL A 92 0.12 4.51 16.40
C VAL A 92 1.26 3.71 15.78
N THR A 93 1.53 2.52 16.33
CA THR A 93 2.50 1.59 15.74
C THR A 93 1.77 0.52 14.95
N PHE A 94 2.12 0.39 13.67
CA PHE A 94 1.71 -0.74 12.86
C PHE A 94 2.83 -1.78 12.82
N ASN A 95 2.47 -3.02 13.06
CA ASN A 95 3.34 -4.18 13.04
C ASN A 95 2.94 -5.07 11.86
N TRP A 96 3.89 -5.76 11.26
CA TRP A 96 3.63 -6.76 10.23
C TRP A 96 4.57 -7.95 10.36
N ASN A 97 4.16 -9.08 9.80
CA ASN A 97 5.01 -10.25 9.62
C ASN A 97 4.79 -10.83 8.22
N ILE A 98 5.83 -10.78 7.38
CA ILE A 98 5.80 -11.26 6.00
C ILE A 98 6.83 -12.38 5.84
N PRO A 99 6.45 -13.57 5.34
CA PRO A 99 7.39 -14.67 5.18
C PRO A 99 8.45 -14.35 4.12
N GLY A 100 9.67 -14.87 4.29
CA GLY A 100 10.81 -14.60 3.40
C GLY A 100 10.60 -14.97 1.93
N ASN A 101 9.64 -15.85 1.62
CA ASN A 101 9.28 -16.27 0.27
C ASN A 101 8.05 -15.55 -0.31
N ALA A 102 7.56 -14.48 0.33
CA ALA A 102 6.34 -13.78 -0.09
C ALA A 102 6.42 -13.27 -1.54
N GLN A 103 7.58 -12.77 -1.98
CA GLN A 103 7.77 -12.30 -3.36
C GLN A 103 7.64 -13.39 -4.42
N SER A 104 7.84 -14.66 -4.05
CA SER A 104 7.68 -15.81 -4.94
C SER A 104 6.23 -16.28 -5.05
N GLN A 105 5.32 -15.77 -4.22
CA GLN A 105 3.91 -16.09 -4.31
C GLN A 105 3.24 -15.37 -5.49
N PRO A 106 2.11 -15.87 -6.02
CA PRO A 106 1.31 -15.15 -7.01
C PRO A 106 0.91 -13.75 -6.52
N ASP A 107 0.74 -12.81 -7.44
CA ASP A 107 0.25 -11.47 -7.08
C ASP A 107 -1.14 -11.58 -6.43
N PHE A 108 -1.41 -10.70 -5.47
CA PHE A 108 -2.65 -10.65 -4.66
C PHE A 108 -2.88 -11.87 -3.75
N SER A 109 -1.91 -12.76 -3.62
CA SER A 109 -1.97 -13.83 -2.62
C SER A 109 -1.81 -13.29 -1.20
N SER A 110 -2.43 -13.97 -0.24
CA SER A 110 -2.24 -13.66 1.19
C SER A 110 -0.83 -14.06 1.63
N VAL A 111 -0.12 -13.12 2.26
CA VAL A 111 1.29 -13.22 2.65
C VAL A 111 1.50 -12.60 4.04
N GLY A 112 0.95 -13.27 5.05
CA GLY A 112 1.09 -12.87 6.44
C GLY A 112 0.01 -11.89 6.91
N GLY A 113 0.30 -11.18 7.99
CA GLY A 113 -0.66 -10.33 8.68
C GLY A 113 -0.02 -9.09 9.27
N GLY A 114 -0.85 -8.09 9.53
CA GLY A 114 -0.46 -6.84 10.15
C GLY A 114 -1.41 -6.46 11.27
N TRP A 115 -0.96 -5.68 12.24
CA TRP A 115 -1.77 -5.30 13.40
C TRP A 115 -1.26 -4.04 14.08
N ASN A 116 -2.14 -3.40 14.82
CA ASN A 116 -1.83 -2.38 15.81
C ASN A 116 -2.59 -2.71 17.11
N ASP A 117 -2.56 -1.80 18.08
CA ASP A 117 -3.24 -1.99 19.37
C ASP A 117 -4.78 -2.01 19.27
N PHE A 118 -5.35 -1.66 18.10
CA PHE A 118 -6.79 -1.55 17.89
C PHE A 118 -7.37 -2.73 17.09
N ARG A 119 -6.61 -3.28 16.13
CA ARG A 119 -7.09 -4.34 15.24
C ARG A 119 -5.96 -5.04 14.47
N SER A 120 -6.35 -6.13 13.80
CA SER A 120 -5.53 -6.90 12.87
C SER A 120 -6.05 -6.76 11.43
N PHE A 121 -5.15 -6.98 10.48
CA PHE A 121 -5.37 -6.88 9.04
C PHE A 121 -4.77 -8.11 8.35
N SER A 122 -5.38 -8.50 7.22
CA SER A 122 -4.83 -9.54 6.36
C SER A 122 -3.83 -8.94 5.38
N GLY A 123 -2.62 -9.50 5.29
CA GLY A 123 -1.57 -9.01 4.40
C GLY A 123 -1.59 -9.70 3.04
N PHE A 124 -1.37 -8.93 1.98
CA PHE A 124 -1.40 -9.40 0.59
C PHE A 124 -0.22 -8.84 -0.21
N LYS A 125 0.30 -9.66 -1.14
CA LYS A 125 1.31 -9.26 -2.11
C LYS A 125 0.66 -8.36 -3.17
N ASP A 126 1.27 -7.22 -3.48
CA ASP A 126 0.83 -6.38 -4.60
C ASP A 126 1.56 -6.76 -5.91
N ASN A 127 1.03 -6.33 -7.05
CA ASN A 127 1.65 -6.54 -8.36
C ASN A 127 2.67 -5.46 -8.73
N LYS A 128 2.88 -4.46 -7.85
CA LYS A 128 3.90 -3.41 -7.99
C LYS A 128 3.67 -2.48 -9.19
N VAL A 129 2.42 -2.24 -9.54
CA VAL A 129 2.08 -1.35 -10.67
C VAL A 129 1.60 0.01 -10.20
N ASN A 130 0.77 0.07 -9.16
CA ASN A 130 0.10 1.29 -8.74
C ASN A 130 0.47 1.63 -7.28
N GLY A 131 0.74 2.91 -7.00
CA GLY A 131 0.95 3.42 -5.66
C GLY A 131 0.63 4.92 -5.60
N ALA A 132 0.75 5.49 -4.39
CA ALA A 132 0.54 6.92 -4.16
C ALA A 132 1.78 7.77 -4.49
N GLY A 133 1.62 9.09 -4.47
CA GLY A 133 2.73 10.03 -4.43
C GLY A 133 3.22 10.30 -3.00
N LEU A 134 4.51 10.60 -2.85
CA LEU A 134 5.09 11.10 -1.61
C LEU A 134 5.93 12.35 -1.91
N GLY A 135 5.31 13.53 -1.84
CA GLY A 135 5.95 14.78 -2.26
C GLY A 135 6.46 14.68 -3.70
N SER A 136 7.78 14.79 -3.89
CA SER A 136 8.45 14.65 -5.18
C SER A 136 8.82 13.20 -5.57
N HIS A 137 8.07 12.21 -5.09
CA HIS A 137 8.32 10.80 -5.35
C HIS A 137 7.07 10.09 -5.89
N SER A 138 7.29 9.16 -6.82
CA SER A 138 6.31 8.15 -7.20
C SER A 138 6.52 6.90 -6.37
N CYS A 139 5.48 6.41 -5.71
CA CYS A 139 5.57 5.17 -4.96
C CYS A 139 4.94 4.00 -5.69
N THR A 140 5.44 2.82 -5.37
CA THR A 140 4.95 1.54 -5.84
C THR A 140 4.56 0.70 -4.64
N LYS A 141 3.35 0.14 -4.65
CA LYS A 141 2.92 -0.81 -3.62
C LYS A 141 3.67 -2.12 -3.73
N ILE A 142 4.18 -2.60 -2.62
CA ILE A 142 4.82 -3.92 -2.53
C ILE A 142 3.88 -4.90 -1.83
N TYR A 143 3.26 -4.44 -0.74
CA TYR A 143 2.26 -5.18 0.02
C TYR A 143 1.16 -4.22 0.48
N TYR A 144 -0.02 -4.78 0.76
CA TYR A 144 -1.14 -4.06 1.34
C TYR A 144 -1.84 -4.90 2.41
N TYR A 145 -2.53 -4.22 3.32
CA TYR A 145 -3.20 -4.80 4.47
C TYR A 145 -4.60 -4.21 4.60
N ILE A 146 -5.61 -5.08 4.58
CA ILE A 146 -7.04 -4.77 4.63
C ILE A 146 -7.79 -5.73 5.56
#